data_AF-A0A953W3R4-F1
#
_entry.id   AF-A0A953W3R4-F1
#
_cell.length_a   1.000
_cell.length_b   1.000
_cell.length_c   1.000
_cell.angle_alpha   90.00
_cell.angle_beta   90.00
_cell.angle_gamma   90.00
#
_symmetry.space_group_name_H-M   'P 1'
#
loop_
_entity.id
_entity.type
_entity.pdbx_description
1 polymer ?
#
loop_
_entity_poly.entity_id
_entity_poly.type
_entity_poly.pdbx_seq_one_letter_code
_entity_poly.pdbx_strand_id
1 'polypeptide(L)'
;MTANAADFGSAALGAFLRAAGLLALAVGDALAFVFAFFAALVVGAMIAGAALAMRFWPRPRAAAAAGPVVLDAHRTPQGWVVETAAKRK
;
A
#
# COMPACT_ATOMS: atom_id res chain seq x y z
N MET A 1 41.86 -40.63 -29.84
CA MET A 1 40.41 -40.45 -30.07
C MET A 1 39.70 -40.23 -28.73
N THR A 2 40.06 -39.17 -28.00
CA THR A 2 39.63 -38.88 -26.60
C THR A 2 38.86 -37.56 -26.46
N ALA A 3 38.83 -36.74 -27.52
CA ALA A 3 38.17 -35.42 -27.52
C ALA A 3 36.67 -35.52 -27.22
N ASN A 4 35.98 -36.46 -27.86
CA ASN A 4 34.52 -36.61 -27.73
C ASN A 4 34.05 -36.78 -26.27
N ALA A 5 34.73 -37.59 -25.45
CA ALA A 5 34.31 -37.85 -24.07
C ALA A 5 34.42 -36.62 -23.15
N ALA A 6 35.42 -35.76 -23.38
CA ALA A 6 35.61 -34.53 -22.61
C ALA A 6 34.59 -33.44 -23.01
N ASP A 7 34.23 -33.36 -24.29
CA ASP A 7 33.24 -32.39 -24.81
C ASP A 7 31.83 -32.67 -24.28
N PHE A 8 31.44 -33.96 -24.17
CA PHE A 8 30.16 -34.34 -23.57
C PHE A 8 30.08 -34.00 -22.07
N GLY A 9 31.19 -34.17 -21.34
CA GLY A 9 31.27 -33.81 -19.92
C GLY A 9 31.13 -32.31 -19.68
N SER A 10 31.77 -31.49 -20.52
CA SER A 10 31.67 -30.02 -20.47
C SER A 10 30.26 -29.52 -20.78
N ALA A 11 29.63 -30.06 -21.81
CA ALA A 11 28.26 -29.73 -22.18
C ALA A 11 27.24 -30.14 -21.10
N ALA A 12 27.39 -31.34 -20.54
CA ALA A 12 26.55 -31.83 -19.45
C ALA A 12 26.69 -30.99 -18.17
N LEU A 13 27.93 -30.62 -17.80
CA LEU A 13 28.19 -29.78 -16.63
C LEU A 13 27.63 -28.36 -16.83
N GLY A 14 27.79 -27.78 -18.02
CA GLY A 14 27.24 -26.47 -18.35
C GLY A 14 25.70 -26.46 -18.33
N ALA A 15 25.05 -27.52 -18.83
CA ALA A 15 23.61 -27.69 -18.74
C ALA A 15 23.14 -27.85 -17.28
N PHE A 16 23.85 -28.66 -16.50
CA PHE A 16 23.56 -28.86 -15.08
C PHE A 16 23.68 -27.56 -14.27
N LEU A 17 24.74 -26.78 -14.48
CA LEU A 17 24.92 -25.49 -13.81
C LEU A 17 23.81 -24.49 -14.15
N ARG A 18 23.37 -24.44 -15.41
CA ARG A 18 22.23 -23.62 -15.80
C ARG A 18 20.93 -24.10 -15.16
N ALA A 19 20.69 -25.41 -15.12
CA ALA A 19 19.51 -25.98 -14.47
C ALA A 19 19.50 -25.70 -12.96
N ALA A 20 20.65 -25.84 -12.29
CA ALA A 20 20.82 -25.50 -10.88
C ALA A 20 20.59 -23.99 -10.64
N GLY A 21 21.10 -23.13 -11.52
CA GLY A 21 20.84 -21.69 -11.47
C GLY A 21 19.36 -21.34 -11.61
N LEU A 22 18.66 -21.98 -12.57
CA LEU A 22 17.21 -21.80 -12.74
C LEU A 22 16.41 -22.31 -11.54
N LEU A 23 16.83 -23.44 -10.96
CA LEU A 23 16.21 -23.98 -9.75
C LEU A 23 16.40 -23.01 -8.56
N ALA A 24 17.59 -22.45 -8.39
CA ALA A 24 17.86 -21.46 -7.35
C ALA A 24 17.01 -20.19 -7.52
N LEU A 25 16.87 -19.70 -8.76
CA LEU A 25 15.98 -18.57 -9.08
C LEU A 25 14.52 -18.90 -8.76
N ALA A 26 14.02 -20.05 -9.20
CA ALA A 26 12.65 -20.46 -8.95
C ALA A 26 12.33 -20.60 -7.45
N VAL A 27 13.27 -21.12 -6.67
CA VAL A 27 13.16 -21.19 -5.21
C VAL A 27 13.16 -19.78 -4.61
N GLY A 28 14.05 -18.91 -5.06
CA GLY A 28 14.11 -17.51 -4.64
C GLY A 28 12.80 -16.76 -4.90
N ASP A 29 12.23 -16.92 -6.09
CA ASP A 29 10.93 -16.33 -6.45
C ASP A 29 9.81 -16.87 -5.55
N ALA A 30 9.77 -18.19 -5.31
CA ALA A 30 8.78 -18.78 -4.41
C ALA A 30 8.87 -18.18 -2.99
N LEU A 31 10.08 -18.03 -2.46
CA LEU A 31 10.32 -17.38 -1.16
C LEU A 31 9.87 -15.92 -1.17
N ALA A 32 10.16 -15.17 -2.24
CA ALA A 32 9.75 -13.78 -2.39
C ALA A 32 8.22 -13.65 -2.42
N PHE A 33 7.52 -14.56 -3.12
CA PHE A 33 6.06 -14.59 -3.15
C PHE A 33 5.45 -14.89 -1.79
N VAL A 34 6.00 -15.86 -1.05
CA VAL A 34 5.56 -16.16 0.32
C VAL A 34 5.72 -14.93 1.21
N PHE A 35 6.88 -14.26 1.16
CA PHE A 35 7.10 -13.03 1.91
C PHE A 35 6.12 -11.92 1.51
N ALA A 36 5.94 -11.68 0.21
CA ALA A 36 5.02 -10.68 -0.31
C ALA A 36 3.57 -10.95 0.11
N PHE A 37 3.16 -12.22 0.15
CA PHE A 37 1.84 -12.63 0.63
C PHE A 37 1.64 -12.26 2.11
N PHE A 38 2.59 -12.57 2.98
CA PHE A 38 2.50 -12.18 4.39
C PHE A 38 2.52 -10.66 4.58
N ALA A 39 3.37 -9.96 3.83
CA ALA A 39 3.39 -8.50 3.84
C ALA A 39 2.03 -7.92 3.42
N ALA A 40 1.41 -8.48 2.38
CA ALA A 40 0.08 -8.08 1.92
C ALA A 40 -1.00 -8.36 2.97
N LEU A 41 -0.93 -9.47 3.70
CA LEU A 41 -1.85 -9.76 4.80
C LEU A 41 -1.72 -8.73 5.94
N VAL A 42 -0.50 -8.38 6.33
CA VAL A 42 -0.25 -7.37 7.38
C VAL A 42 -0.78 -6.00 6.96
N VAL A 43 -0.43 -5.55 5.75
CA VAL A 43 -0.89 -4.27 5.21
C VAL A 43 -2.41 -4.28 5.04
N GLY A 44 -2.97 -5.36 4.51
CA GLY A 44 -4.41 -5.55 4.36
C GLY A 44 -5.15 -5.51 5.70
N ALA A 45 -4.63 -6.18 6.73
CA ALA A 45 -5.18 -6.14 8.08
C ALA A 45 -5.09 -4.74 8.69
N MET A 46 -3.99 -4.01 8.45
CA MET A 46 -3.83 -2.63 8.90
C MET A 46 -4.86 -1.70 8.25
N ILE A 47 -5.05 -1.82 6.93
CA ILE A 47 -6.03 -1.03 6.18
C ILE A 47 -7.46 -1.39 6.61
N ALA A 48 -7.77 -2.69 6.72
CA ALA A 48 -9.07 -3.16 7.18
C ALA A 48 -9.36 -2.69 8.61
N GLY A 49 -8.36 -2.75 9.50
CA GLY A 49 -8.44 -2.26 10.87
C GLY A 49 -8.67 -0.75 10.92
N ALA A 50 -7.97 0.04 10.08
CA ALA A 50 -8.19 1.48 9.97
C ALA A 50 -9.60 1.80 9.46
N ALA A 51 -10.08 1.09 8.43
CA ALA A 51 -11.43 1.26 7.89
C ALA A 51 -12.49 0.89 8.94
N LEU A 52 -12.28 -0.19 9.69
CA LEU A 52 -13.16 -0.61 10.78
C LEU A 52 -13.18 0.42 11.90
N ALA A 53 -12.01 0.92 12.30
CA ALA A 53 -11.90 1.98 13.29
C ALA A 53 -12.65 3.24 12.83
N MET A 54 -12.47 3.68 11.58
CA MET A 54 -13.21 4.83 11.02
C MET A 54 -14.72 4.58 10.93
N ARG A 55 -15.14 3.34 10.69
CA ARG A 55 -16.56 2.97 10.63
C ARG A 55 -17.24 3.07 11.99
N PHE A 56 -16.54 2.68 13.05
CA PHE A 56 -17.06 2.75 14.42
C PHE A 56 -16.69 4.04 15.16
N TRP A 57 -15.84 4.87 14.58
CA TRP A 57 -15.51 6.17 15.16
C TRP A 57 -16.77 7.04 15.16
N PRO A 58 -17.21 7.55 16.33
CA PRO A 58 -18.23 8.59 16.35
C PRO A 58 -17.61 9.79 15.63
N ARG A 59 -18.11 10.10 14.43
CA ARG A 59 -17.71 11.30 13.68
C ARG A 59 -17.74 12.48 14.66
N PRO A 60 -16.59 13.06 15.05
CA PRO A 60 -16.64 14.31 15.75
C PRO A 60 -17.33 15.28 14.78
N ARG A 61 -18.39 15.91 15.26
CA ARG A 61 -19.23 16.89 14.56
C ARG A 61 -18.42 18.01 13.88
N ALA A 62 -17.11 18.10 14.16
CA ALA A 62 -16.12 18.93 13.49
C ALA A 62 -15.99 18.68 11.97
N ALA A 63 -16.18 17.46 11.47
CA ALA A 63 -16.14 17.23 10.01
C ALA A 63 -17.40 17.76 9.28
N ALA A 64 -18.48 18.04 10.00
CA ALA A 64 -19.63 18.77 9.48
C ALA A 64 -19.40 20.30 9.44
N ALA A 65 -18.28 20.80 9.99
CA ALA A 65 -17.84 22.18 9.88
C ALA A 65 -17.00 22.46 8.61
N ALA A 66 -16.94 21.51 7.67
CA ALA A 66 -16.35 21.69 6.34
C ALA A 66 -17.36 22.19 5.29
N GLY A 67 -18.57 22.56 5.71
CA GLY A 67 -19.44 23.48 4.95
C GLY A 67 -19.23 24.91 5.44
N PRO A 68 -19.58 25.95 4.66
CA PRO A 68 -19.44 27.33 5.10
C PRO A 68 -20.11 27.51 6.46
N VAL A 69 -19.29 27.67 7.50
CA VAL A 69 -19.75 27.86 8.87
C VAL A 69 -20.38 29.24 8.90
N VAL A 70 -21.72 29.29 8.87
CA VAL A 70 -22.47 30.52 9.12
C VAL A 70 -22.30 30.83 10.60
N LEU A 71 -21.31 31.66 10.91
CA LEU A 71 -21.11 32.20 12.24
C LEU A 71 -22.25 33.18 12.52
N ASP A 72 -23.07 32.87 13.52
CA ASP A 72 -24.12 33.77 13.98
C ASP A 72 -23.46 34.96 14.69
N ALA A 73 -23.65 36.16 14.14
CA ALA A 73 -23.01 37.39 14.62
C ALA A 73 -23.37 37.72 16.08
N HIS A 74 -24.46 37.16 16.61
CA HIS A 74 -24.85 37.32 18.01
C HIS A 74 -24.03 36.47 18.99
N ARG A 75 -23.32 35.45 18.52
CA ARG A 75 -22.52 34.54 19.35
C ARG A 75 -21.01 34.75 19.25
N THR A 76 -20.55 35.66 18.40
CA THR A 76 -19.12 35.93 18.25
C THR A 76 -18.60 36.83 19.38
N PRO A 77 -17.37 36.60 19.89
CA PRO A 77 -16.74 37.48 20.86
C PRO A 77 -16.66 38.93 20.35
N GLN A 78 -16.72 39.90 21.27
CA GLN A 78 -16.63 41.30 20.89
C GLN A 78 -15.33 41.59 20.11
N GLY A 79 -15.45 42.21 18.94
CA GLY A 79 -14.34 42.50 18.03
C GLY A 79 -14.26 41.59 16.80
N TRP A 80 -15.10 40.56 16.70
CA TRP A 80 -15.21 39.75 15.48
C TRP A 80 -16.21 40.37 14.50
N VAL A 81 -15.83 40.45 13.21
CA VAL A 81 -16.68 40.94 12.11
C VAL A 81 -17.07 39.75 11.26
N VAL A 82 -18.37 39.51 11.10
CA VAL A 82 -18.90 38.45 10.23
C VAL A 82 -19.22 39.04 8.86
N GLU A 83 -18.56 38.54 7.82
CA GLU A 83 -18.87 38.92 6.43
C GLU A 83 -20.17 38.26 5.99
N THR A 84 -21.21 39.05 5.74
CA THR A 84 -22.45 38.54 5.16
C THR A 84 -22.28 38.47 3.65
N ALA A 85 -22.32 37.25 3.09
CA ALA A 85 -22.33 37.06 1.64
C ALA A 85 -23.65 37.61 1.08
N ALA A 86 -23.61 38.82 0.53
CA ALA A 86 -24.77 39.44 -0.11
C ALA A 86 -25.22 38.58 -1.29
N LYS A 87 -26.31 37.84 -1.12
CA LYS A 87 -26.94 37.07 -2.19
C LYS A 87 -27.58 38.06 -3.17
N ARG A 88 -26.94 38.28 -4.31
CA ARG A 88 -27.49 39.09 -5.41
C ARG A 88 -28.75 38.37 -5.92
N LYS A 89 -29.89 39.08 -5.95
CA LYS A 89 -31.19 38.60 -6.48
C LYS A 89 -31.10 38.29 -7.97
#